data_AF-A0A377TQG8-F1
#
_entry.id   AF-A0A377TQG8-F1
#
_cell.length_a   1.000
_cell.length_b   1.000
_cell.length_c   1.000
_cell.angle_alpha   90.00
_cell.angle_beta   90.00
_cell.angle_gamma   90.00
#
_symmetry.space_group_name_H-M   'P 1'
#
loop_
_entity.id
_entity.type
_entity.pdbx_description
1 polymer ?
#
loop_
_entity_poly.entity_id
_entity_poly.type
_entity_poly.pdbx_seq_one_letter_code
_entity_poly.pdbx_strand_id
1 'polypeptide(L)' 'MFVRGANFDAYAGQDIVSNASCTTNCLAPLAKVINDNFGIVEGLMTTVHATTATPENR' A
#
# COMPACT_ATOMS: atom_id res chain seq x y z
N MET A 1 -3.10 9.30 -2.19
CA MET A 1 -3.31 8.19 -1.24
C MET A 1 -2.16 8.19 -0.26
N PHE A 2 -2.39 7.82 0.99
CA PHE A 2 -1.38 7.86 2.04
C PHE A 2 -1.31 6.52 2.76
N VAL A 3 -0.09 6.07 3.06
CA VAL A 3 0.21 4.89 3.87
C VAL A 3 1.15 5.30 4.99
N ARG A 4 0.76 5.01 6.24
CA ARG A 4 1.60 5.26 7.42
C ARG A 4 2.85 4.40 7.35
N GLY A 5 4.01 4.99 7.62
CA GLY A 5 5.31 4.30 7.51
C GLY A 5 5.87 4.22 6.08
N ALA A 6 5.17 4.78 5.07
CA ALA A 6 5.67 4.88 3.71
C ALA A 6 5.77 6.33 3.21
N ASN A 7 4.67 7.08 3.17
CA ASN A 7 4.62 8.42 2.54
C ASN A 7 3.67 9.42 3.23
N PHE A 8 3.33 9.21 4.50
CA PHE A 8 2.34 10.04 5.21
C PHE A 8 2.85 11.48 5.49
N ASP A 9 4.16 11.67 5.47
CA ASP A 9 4.85 12.96 5.53
C ASP A 9 4.56 13.87 4.33
N ALA A 10 4.13 13.31 3.19
CA ALA A 10 3.73 14.08 2.01
C ALA A 10 2.31 14.69 2.12
N TYR A 11 1.59 14.45 3.22
CA TYR A 11 0.29 15.06 3.44
C TYR A 11 0.43 16.58 3.64
N ALA A 12 -0.34 17.35 2.88
CA ALA A 12 -0.23 18.81 2.84
C ALA A 12 -1.58 19.52 3.08
N GLY A 13 -2.50 18.86 3.80
CA GLY A 13 -3.81 19.43 4.12
C GLY A 13 -4.88 19.23 3.05
N GLN A 14 -4.79 18.16 2.25
CA GLN A 14 -5.81 17.86 1.24
C GLN A 14 -7.17 17.56 1.89
N ASP A 15 -8.25 18.18 1.38
CA ASP A 15 -9.61 18.04 1.93
C ASP A 15 -10.19 16.63 1.79
N ILE A 16 -9.80 15.90 0.74
CA ILE A 16 -10.22 14.52 0.50
C ILE A 16 -8.99 13.65 0.35
N VAL A 17 -8.93 12.60 1.16
CA VAL A 17 -7.82 11.65 1.19
C VAL A 17 -8.30 10.22 1.08
N SER A 18 -7.46 9.36 0.52
CA SER A 18 -7.63 7.92 0.53
C SER A 18 -6.50 7.29 1.34
N ASN A 19 -6.85 6.45 2.30
CA ASN A 19 -5.92 5.70 3.14
C ASN A 19 -5.37 4.44 2.43
N ALA A 20 -5.50 4.36 1.10
CA ALA A 20 -5.20 3.19 0.29
C ALA A 20 -5.99 1.93 0.73
N SER A 21 -5.66 0.77 0.14
CA SER A 21 -6.27 -0.52 0.48
C SER A 21 -5.50 -1.25 1.59
N CYS A 22 -6.09 -2.30 2.16
CA CYS A 22 -5.44 -3.20 3.11
C CYS A 22 -4.12 -3.78 2.55
N THR A 23 -4.13 -4.26 1.31
CA THR A 23 -2.95 -4.87 0.68
C THR A 23 -1.86 -3.83 0.41
N THR A 24 -2.22 -2.61 -0.01
CA THR A 24 -1.24 -1.53 -0.21
C THR A 24 -0.60 -1.12 1.11
N ASN A 25 -1.38 -1.02 2.20
CA ASN A 25 -0.85 -0.72 3.53
C ASN A 25 0.11 -1.82 4.05
N CYS A 26 -0.14 -3.08 3.70
CA CYS A 26 0.75 -4.19 4.02
C CYS A 26 2.08 -4.11 3.22
N LEU A 27 2.00 -3.91 1.91
CA LEU A 27 3.18 -3.99 1.03
C LEU A 27 4.07 -2.74 1.09
N ALA A 28 3.50 -1.54 1.16
CA ALA A 28 4.26 -0.30 0.94
C ALA A 28 5.41 -0.07 1.95
N PRO A 29 5.24 -0.32 3.27
CA PRO A 29 6.35 -0.19 4.22
C PRO A 29 7.48 -1.18 3.96
N LEU A 30 7.15 -2.43 3.59
CA LEU A 30 8.14 -3.45 3.22
C LEU A 30 8.91 -3.05 1.96
N ALA A 31 8.19 -2.65 0.91
CA ALA A 31 8.78 -2.20 -0.35
C ALA A 31 9.68 -0.98 -0.15
N LYS A 32 9.27 -0.02 0.70
CA LYS A 32 10.08 1.15 1.04
C LYS A 32 11.41 0.74 1.67
N VAL A 33 11.39 -0.09 2.72
CA VAL A 33 12.63 -0.51 3.40
C VAL A 33 13.56 -1.24 2.44
N ILE A 34 13.04 -2.15 1.62
CA ILE A 34 13.85 -2.88 0.66
C ILE A 34 14.42 -1.93 -0.40
N ASN A 35 13.61 -1.03 -0.95
CA ASN A 35 14.05 -0.10 -1.98
C ASN A 35 15.09 0.90 -1.45
N ASP A 36 14.88 1.45 -0.26
CA ASP A 36 15.78 2.45 0.32
C ASP A 36 17.17 1.87 0.64
N ASN A 37 17.25 0.57 0.99
CA ASN A 37 18.51 -0.08 1.36
C ASN A 37 19.18 -0.84 0.20
N PHE A 38 18.41 -1.38 -0.74
CA PHE A 38 18.91 -2.32 -1.74
C PHE A 38 18.56 -1.96 -3.18
N GLY A 39 17.60 -1.05 -3.40
CA GLY A 39 17.10 -0.68 -4.72
C GLY A 39 16.26 -1.78 -5.38
N ILE A 40 14.97 -1.51 -5.61
CA ILE A 40 14.10 -2.42 -6.37
C ILE A 40 14.12 -2.00 -7.84
N VAL A 41 14.51 -2.90 -8.74
CA VAL A 41 14.45 -2.68 -10.20
C VAL A 41 13.07 -3.02 -10.75
N GLU A 42 12.52 -4.16 -10.32
CA GLU A 42 11.18 -4.63 -10.69
C GLU A 42 10.60 -5.52 -9.58
N GLY A 43 9.28 -5.75 -9.59
CA GLY A 43 8.62 -6.59 -8.59
C GLY A 43 7.23 -7.05 -9.02
N LEU A 44 6.90 -8.28 -8.65
CA LEU A 44 5.56 -8.87 -8.75
C LEU A 44 5.09 -9.23 -7.34
N MET A 45 3.80 -9.06 -7.08
CA MET A 45 3.20 -9.41 -5.80
C MET A 45 1.89 -10.14 -6.01
N THR A 46 1.71 -11.20 -5.23
CA THR A 46 0.45 -11.91 -5.07
C THR A 46 0.05 -11.83 -3.61
N THR A 47 -1.19 -11.47 -3.34
CA THR A 47 -1.75 -11.51 -1.99
C THR A 47 -2.68 -12.70 -1.87
N VAL A 48 -2.45 -13.54 -0.86
CA VAL A 48 -3.48 -14.48 -0.41
C VAL A 48 -4.35 -13.70 0.56
N HIS A 49 -5.50 -13.22 0.07
CA HIS A 49 -6.39 -12.35 0.81
C HIS A 49 -7.63 -13.12 1.28
N ALA A 50 -8.11 -12.82 2.49
CA ALA A 50 -9.36 -13.37 2.99
C ALA A 50 -10.56 -12.85 2.17
N THR A 51 -11.60 -13.65 2.03
CA THR A 51 -12.87 -13.20 1.44
C THR A 51 -13.44 -12.03 2.25
N THR A 52 -13.96 -11.01 1.55
CA THR A 52 -14.58 -9.83 2.19
C THR A 52 -16.07 -9.73 1.82
N ALA A 53 -16.77 -8.68 2.27
CA ALA A 53 -18.18 -8.46 1.96
C ALA A 53 -18.50 -8.31 0.46
N THR A 54 -17.48 -8.12 -0.37
CA THR A 54 -17.58 -8.21 -1.83
C THR A 54 -16.72 -9.37 -2.35
N PRO A 55 -17.13 -10.65 -2.15
CA PRO A 55 -16.62 -11.74 -2.95
C PRO A 55 -17.28 -11.61 -4.33
N GLU A 56 -16.50 -11.58 -5.39
CA GLU A 56 -17.01 -11.52 -6.75
C GLU A 56 -17.95 -12.72 -7.04
N ASN A 57 -19.26 -12.43 -7.09
CA ASN A 57 -20.32 -13.21 -7.76
C ASN A 57 -21.63 -12.38 -7.78
N ARG A 58 -21.58 -11.21 -8.41
CA ARG A 58 -22.73 -10.58 -9.06
C ARG A 58 -22.38 -10.28 -10.50
#